data_AF-A0A8T1VSJ8-F1
#
_entry.id   AF-A0A8T1VSJ8-F1
#
_cell.length_a   1.000
_cell.length_b   1.000
_cell.length_c   1.000
_cell.angle_alpha   90.00
_cell.angle_beta   90.00
_cell.angle_gamma   90.00
#
_symmetry.space_group_name_H-M   'P 1'
#
loop_
_entity.id
_entity.type
_entity.pdbx_description
1 polymer ?
#
loop_
_entity_poly.entity_id
_entity_poly.type
_entity_poly.pdbx_seq_one_letter_code
_entity_poly.pdbx_strand_id
1 'polypeptide(L)'
;MLVIKPLNFVLALLAVQIASAAVNNCTSWSNRFQKDLEGVCVCSEATCDTVYNGHLHLSGAEAGVFSTSKAGDRLTFSTVEVETAANDAADFVIDTTTTYQSIIGFGGAFTDASAINTNILDSGLQDILVNAYFGDDGLQYTIGRIPIGSTDFSLTIYSYNDVEGDLAMDNFSIDMDKELKIPFIQRAMSTSSRGVKMFASSWAPPAWMTTENTTINCALQGYPGGEYWKALALYYSKFVTAYENEGIPIWAMTTQNEPTQQFAFKYWQSLRFNATTERDFIKLDLGPQMKADHPDLKIIMMDDQKDLLLEWDAPLLDEDSAQYVSGVGVHWYKDLDFLIDTAGDFEDLATFHESYPDIFILATEACEGYLLDGIVTGAGPTLQNPTFAWQRAQIYARDIIGDLANYAAGWTDWNLALNTTGGPSWVDNLIDSPILIDEEGGAEFYKQPMFYAMGHFSKFLPPDSVRVGLTTSTSATSTLTKVDRVAFLTPDNQVVFILSNRDSSAHNITVSLSSQQVSTSVTLDALSIKTIVIGETEGNTTDAPSTTVPAITTLVATTETPATTTAPPASADASSSAISSTATSGSAASSSTETPTTTPEPTTPDHNSC
;
A
#
# COMPACT_ATOMS: atom_id res chain seq x y z
N MET A 1 -19.13 76.35 4.30
CA MET A 1 -19.84 75.25 4.98
C MET A 1 -20.87 74.71 3.97
N LEU A 2 -20.61 73.67 3.17
CA LEU A 2 -19.72 72.53 3.36
C LEU A 2 -20.16 71.68 4.56
N VAL A 3 -21.09 70.76 4.31
CA VAL A 3 -20.88 69.33 4.57
C VAL A 3 -21.40 68.56 3.34
N ILE A 4 -20.48 67.89 2.64
CA ILE A 4 -20.79 66.85 1.67
C ILE A 4 -20.75 65.52 2.44
N LYS A 5 -21.75 64.64 2.26
CA LYS A 5 -21.53 63.19 2.37
C LYS A 5 -22.28 62.47 1.25
N PRO A 6 -21.64 61.53 0.53
CA PRO A 6 -22.16 61.00 -0.72
C PRO A 6 -22.99 59.73 -0.57
N LEU A 7 -23.75 59.48 -1.61
CA LEU A 7 -24.44 58.25 -1.97
C LEU A 7 -23.43 57.11 -2.21
N ASN A 8 -23.39 56.10 -1.33
CA ASN A 8 -22.64 54.85 -1.55
C ASN A 8 -23.61 53.66 -1.46
N PHE A 9 -24.24 53.33 -2.60
CA PHE A 9 -25.09 52.14 -2.75
C PHE A 9 -25.04 51.59 -4.19
N VAL A 10 -23.84 51.50 -4.77
CA VAL A 10 -23.59 50.88 -6.10
C VAL A 10 -22.38 49.93 -6.12
N LEU A 11 -21.46 49.97 -5.15
CA LEU A 11 -20.41 48.96 -4.99
C LEU A 11 -20.81 47.86 -4.00
N ALA A 12 -21.72 46.99 -4.43
CA ALA A 12 -22.04 45.72 -3.75
C ALA A 12 -22.37 44.57 -4.73
N LEU A 13 -22.24 44.78 -6.05
CA LEU A 13 -22.55 43.79 -7.09
C LEU A 13 -21.37 43.55 -8.07
N LEU A 14 -20.15 43.84 -7.64
CA LEU A 14 -18.93 43.64 -8.45
C LEU A 14 -17.74 43.18 -7.57
N ALA A 15 -18.05 42.34 -6.57
CA ALA A 15 -17.09 41.79 -5.61
C ALA A 15 -17.38 40.32 -5.25
N VAL A 16 -18.05 39.57 -6.13
CA VAL A 16 -18.29 38.12 -6.02
C VAL A 16 -17.99 37.44 -7.36
N GLN A 17 -16.74 37.59 -7.81
CA GLN A 17 -16.20 36.81 -8.93
C GLN A 17 -14.65 36.73 -8.92
N ILE A 18 -14.07 36.74 -7.72
CA ILE A 18 -12.69 36.31 -7.47
C ILE A 18 -12.76 35.27 -6.33
N ALA A 19 -13.48 34.18 -6.60
CA ALA A 19 -13.12 32.91 -5.97
C ALA A 19 -11.81 32.46 -6.64
N SER A 20 -10.83 32.06 -5.83
CA SER A 20 -9.46 31.86 -6.26
C SER A 20 -9.34 30.73 -7.29
N ALA A 21 -9.16 31.10 -8.56
CA ALA A 21 -8.38 30.30 -9.50
C ALA A 21 -6.90 30.37 -9.09
N ALA A 22 -6.58 29.84 -7.90
CA ALA A 22 -5.23 29.43 -7.57
C ALA A 22 -4.99 28.16 -8.38
N VAL A 23 -4.43 28.33 -9.59
CA VAL A 23 -3.91 27.21 -10.35
C VAL A 23 -2.66 26.76 -9.59
N ASN A 24 -2.82 25.74 -8.74
CA ASN A 24 -1.80 25.18 -7.87
C ASN A 24 -0.75 24.42 -8.70
N ASN A 25 0.01 25.17 -9.50
CA ASN A 25 1.10 24.62 -10.30
C ASN A 25 2.19 24.08 -9.37
N CYS A 26 2.63 22.87 -9.67
CA CYS A 26 3.91 22.32 -9.22
C CYS A 26 5.02 23.39 -9.36
N THR A 27 5.70 23.68 -8.24
CA THR A 27 6.90 24.53 -8.22
C THR A 27 8.13 23.66 -8.06
N SER A 28 9.16 23.88 -8.87
CA SER A 28 10.47 23.22 -8.75
C SER A 28 11.39 23.90 -7.74
N TRP A 29 11.14 25.16 -7.38
CA TRP A 29 12.04 25.93 -6.53
C TRP A 29 12.04 25.43 -5.09
N SER A 30 13.21 25.00 -4.59
CA SER A 30 13.45 24.69 -3.18
C SER A 30 14.26 25.80 -2.51
N ASN A 31 13.77 26.24 -1.35
CA ASN A 31 14.48 27.18 -0.49
C ASN A 31 15.61 26.50 0.30
N ARG A 32 15.51 25.20 0.60
CA ARG A 32 16.64 24.45 1.18
C ARG A 32 17.82 24.41 0.22
N PHE A 33 17.58 23.98 -1.02
CA PHE A 33 18.65 23.79 -2.02
C PHE A 33 19.01 25.06 -2.82
N GLN A 34 18.23 26.14 -2.69
CA GLN A 34 18.42 27.43 -3.39
C GLN A 34 18.49 27.27 -4.92
N LYS A 35 17.68 26.37 -5.47
CA LYS A 35 17.59 26.07 -6.90
C LYS A 35 16.27 25.41 -7.28
N ASP A 36 16.01 25.33 -8.58
CA ASP A 36 15.00 24.45 -9.15
C ASP A 36 15.44 22.97 -9.09
N LEU A 37 14.58 22.15 -8.53
CA LEU A 37 14.62 20.69 -8.59
C LEU A 37 13.79 20.25 -9.81
N GLU A 38 14.44 20.20 -10.97
CA GLU A 38 13.79 19.77 -12.21
C GLU A 38 13.12 18.39 -12.02
N GLY A 39 11.88 18.27 -12.50
CA GLY A 39 11.10 17.04 -12.39
C GLY A 39 10.38 16.82 -11.06
N VAL A 40 10.65 17.62 -10.03
CA VAL A 40 10.11 17.46 -8.67
C VAL A 40 9.17 18.61 -8.33
N CYS A 41 8.15 18.34 -7.52
CA CYS A 41 7.27 19.39 -6.99
C CYS A 41 7.56 19.60 -5.51
N VAL A 42 7.98 20.82 -5.17
CA VAL A 42 8.30 21.27 -3.83
C VAL A 42 7.02 21.73 -3.15
N CYS A 43 6.72 21.14 -2.00
CA CYS A 43 5.61 21.48 -1.14
C CYS A 43 6.12 22.17 0.14
N SER A 44 5.48 23.28 0.50
CA SER A 44 5.70 24.08 1.71
C SER A 44 4.33 24.55 2.24
N GLU A 45 4.25 25.12 3.45
CA GLU A 45 2.96 25.63 3.97
C GLU A 45 2.31 26.69 3.04
N ALA A 46 3.09 27.36 2.21
CA ALA A 46 2.62 28.37 1.27
C ALA A 46 2.17 27.81 -0.09
N THR A 47 2.71 26.66 -0.52
CA THR A 47 2.49 26.11 -1.87
C THR A 47 2.61 24.59 -1.86
N CYS A 48 1.60 23.88 -2.37
CA CYS A 48 1.71 22.48 -2.78
C CYS A 48 0.70 22.24 -3.91
N ASP A 49 1.06 21.41 -4.89
CA ASP A 49 0.14 20.98 -5.95
C ASP A 49 -0.94 20.02 -5.40
N THR A 50 -2.06 19.95 -6.12
CA THR A 50 -3.26 19.17 -5.73
C THR A 50 -3.91 18.55 -6.96
N VAL A 51 -4.40 17.32 -6.85
CA VAL A 51 -5.05 16.57 -7.93
C VAL A 51 -6.57 16.72 -7.81
N TYR A 52 -7.11 17.75 -8.47
CA TYR A 52 -8.51 18.17 -8.31
C TYR A 52 -9.54 17.10 -8.68
N ASN A 53 -10.44 16.80 -7.74
CA ASN A 53 -11.45 15.73 -7.91
C ASN A 53 -12.54 15.98 -8.96
N GLY A 54 -12.81 17.24 -9.33
CA GLY A 54 -13.93 17.58 -10.22
C GLY A 54 -13.80 17.11 -11.69
N HIS A 55 -12.75 16.36 -12.01
CA HIS A 55 -12.52 15.74 -13.31
C HIS A 55 -12.51 14.20 -13.26
N LEU A 56 -12.75 13.59 -12.10
CA LEU A 56 -12.83 12.12 -11.96
C LEU A 56 -14.15 11.53 -12.44
N HIS A 57 -15.20 12.35 -12.57
CA HIS A 57 -16.51 11.92 -13.04
C HIS A 57 -16.89 12.73 -14.29
N LEU A 58 -16.84 12.08 -15.45
CA LEU A 58 -17.10 12.70 -16.75
C LEU A 58 -18.39 12.14 -17.34
N SER A 59 -19.10 12.98 -18.10
CA SER A 59 -20.33 12.63 -18.80
C SER A 59 -20.42 13.43 -20.10
N GLY A 60 -20.92 12.81 -21.17
CA GLY A 60 -21.12 13.46 -22.47
C GLY A 60 -20.13 13.04 -23.55
N ALA A 61 -19.71 14.01 -24.38
CA ALA A 61 -19.01 13.80 -25.64
C ALA A 61 -17.50 14.12 -25.61
N GLU A 62 -16.92 14.27 -24.42
CA GLU A 62 -15.48 14.49 -24.22
C GLU A 62 -14.90 13.38 -23.34
N ALA A 63 -13.66 12.98 -23.62
CA ALA A 63 -12.86 12.13 -22.75
C ALA A 63 -11.83 13.00 -22.01
N GLY A 64 -11.66 12.76 -20.72
CA GLY A 64 -10.64 13.40 -19.91
C GLY A 64 -9.29 12.74 -20.14
N VAL A 65 -8.22 13.52 -20.17
CA VAL A 65 -6.85 13.04 -20.29
C VAL A 65 -6.03 13.68 -19.18
N PHE A 66 -5.45 12.85 -18.31
CA PHE A 66 -4.51 13.26 -17.29
C PHE A 66 -3.11 12.89 -17.75
N SER A 67 -2.17 13.84 -17.77
CA SER A 67 -0.81 13.68 -18.27
C SER A 67 0.22 13.82 -17.16
N THR A 68 1.19 12.92 -17.09
CA THR A 68 2.45 13.14 -16.39
C THR A 68 3.60 12.90 -17.37
N SER A 69 4.55 13.83 -17.48
CA SER A 69 5.61 13.74 -18.49
C SER A 69 6.97 14.22 -17.98
N LYS A 70 8.05 13.71 -18.59
CA LYS A 70 9.41 14.22 -18.32
C LYS A 70 9.52 15.72 -18.62
N ALA A 71 8.72 16.21 -19.58
CA ALA A 71 8.69 17.62 -19.98
C ALA A 71 8.08 18.56 -18.91
N GLY A 72 7.30 18.02 -17.95
CA GLY A 72 6.82 18.79 -16.79
C GLY A 72 5.36 18.59 -16.41
N ASP A 73 4.55 17.79 -17.14
CA ASP A 73 3.15 17.57 -16.75
C ASP A 73 3.05 16.78 -15.45
N ARG A 74 2.10 17.11 -14.56
CA ARG A 74 1.95 16.49 -13.24
C ARG A 74 0.48 16.23 -12.97
N LEU A 75 -0.01 15.08 -13.45
CA LEU A 75 -1.44 14.77 -13.56
C LEU A 75 -2.24 15.92 -14.22
N THR A 76 -1.63 16.61 -15.18
CA THR A 76 -2.20 17.75 -15.90
C THR A 76 -3.46 17.30 -16.67
N PHE A 77 -4.61 17.90 -16.36
CA PHE A 77 -5.88 17.59 -17.01
C PHE A 77 -6.06 18.35 -18.34
N SER A 78 -6.57 17.66 -19.35
CA SER A 78 -7.14 18.20 -20.58
C SER A 78 -8.32 17.34 -21.05
N THR A 79 -9.04 17.78 -22.10
CA THR A 79 -10.06 16.97 -22.77
C THR A 79 -9.68 16.66 -24.22
N VAL A 80 -10.25 15.59 -24.75
CA VAL A 80 -10.27 15.27 -26.18
C VAL A 80 -11.71 14.95 -26.62
N GLU A 81 -12.02 15.30 -27.86
CA GLU A 81 -13.32 15.01 -28.49
C GLU A 81 -13.55 13.49 -28.61
N VAL A 82 -14.80 13.05 -28.43
CA VAL A 82 -15.22 11.67 -28.61
C VAL A 82 -16.15 11.57 -29.82
N GLU A 83 -15.76 10.77 -30.81
CA GLU A 83 -16.59 10.46 -31.96
C GLU A 83 -17.65 9.43 -31.57
N THR A 84 -18.92 9.69 -31.91
CA THR A 84 -20.04 8.76 -31.69
C THR A 84 -20.08 7.65 -32.76
N ALA A 85 -18.94 7.00 -32.98
CA ALA A 85 -18.78 5.81 -33.80
C ALA A 85 -17.65 4.94 -33.25
N ALA A 86 -17.86 3.62 -33.20
CA ALA A 86 -16.77 2.67 -32.99
C ALA A 86 -15.81 2.68 -34.18
N ASN A 87 -14.55 2.41 -33.90
CA ASN A 87 -13.49 2.21 -34.89
C ASN A 87 -12.79 0.87 -34.60
N ASP A 88 -13.27 -0.21 -35.22
CA ASP A 88 -12.66 -1.55 -35.09
C ASP A 88 -11.24 -1.64 -35.69
N ALA A 89 -10.79 -0.60 -36.40
CA ALA A 89 -9.43 -0.45 -36.91
C ALA A 89 -8.56 0.47 -36.04
N ALA A 90 -9.04 0.87 -34.85
CA ALA A 90 -8.27 1.64 -33.88
C ALA A 90 -7.03 0.87 -33.38
N ASP A 91 -6.03 1.60 -32.90
CA ASP A 91 -4.82 1.04 -32.31
C ASP A 91 -5.13 0.21 -31.06
N PHE A 92 -6.12 0.66 -30.28
CA PHE A 92 -6.64 0.00 -29.10
C PHE A 92 -8.16 -0.11 -29.14
N VAL A 93 -8.69 -1.33 -28.95
CA VAL A 93 -10.13 -1.61 -28.84
C VAL A 93 -10.41 -2.17 -27.46
N ILE A 94 -11.24 -1.46 -26.70
CA ILE A 94 -11.66 -1.81 -25.33
C ILE A 94 -13.02 -2.52 -25.38
N ASP A 95 -13.08 -3.69 -24.75
CA ASP A 95 -14.29 -4.49 -24.57
C ASP A 95 -14.62 -4.61 -23.09
N THR A 96 -15.63 -3.85 -22.65
CA THR A 96 -16.12 -3.87 -21.26
C THR A 96 -16.98 -5.09 -20.93
N THR A 97 -17.24 -6.00 -21.87
CA THR A 97 -18.00 -7.24 -21.63
C THR A 97 -17.12 -8.42 -21.23
N THR A 98 -15.84 -8.39 -21.59
CA THR A 98 -14.82 -9.29 -21.07
C THR A 98 -14.20 -8.68 -19.81
N THR A 99 -14.34 -9.34 -18.66
CA THR A 99 -13.87 -8.86 -17.34
C THR A 99 -12.90 -9.84 -16.70
N TYR A 100 -11.94 -9.33 -15.93
CA TYR A 100 -10.95 -10.10 -15.18
C TYR A 100 -11.00 -9.77 -13.69
N GLN A 101 -9.85 -9.58 -13.03
CA GLN A 101 -9.77 -9.31 -11.60
C GLN A 101 -10.32 -7.93 -11.21
N SER A 102 -10.78 -7.81 -9.97
CA SER A 102 -11.18 -6.55 -9.34
C SER A 102 -10.03 -5.94 -8.53
N ILE A 103 -9.93 -4.62 -8.51
CA ILE A 103 -8.91 -3.87 -7.76
C ILE A 103 -9.23 -3.89 -6.25
N ILE A 104 -8.29 -4.37 -5.45
CA ILE A 104 -8.28 -4.26 -3.99
C ILE A 104 -7.92 -2.82 -3.58
N GLY A 105 -6.92 -2.22 -4.23
CA GLY A 105 -6.48 -0.84 -4.01
C GLY A 105 -5.00 -0.61 -4.31
N PHE A 106 -4.51 0.56 -3.93
CA PHE A 106 -3.10 0.99 -4.06
C PHE A 106 -2.65 1.73 -2.81
N GLY A 107 -1.38 1.63 -2.44
CA GLY A 107 -0.92 2.08 -1.13
C GLY A 107 0.58 2.27 -0.96
N GLY A 108 0.99 2.41 0.30
CA GLY A 108 2.38 2.39 0.74
C GLY A 108 2.51 1.89 2.19
N ALA A 109 3.74 1.73 2.68
CA ALA A 109 4.03 1.23 4.02
C ALA A 109 4.21 2.32 5.09
N PHE A 110 3.57 2.10 6.25
CA PHE A 110 3.68 2.89 7.48
C PHE A 110 4.88 2.43 8.33
N THR A 111 6.07 2.50 7.73
CA THR A 111 7.34 2.19 8.42
C THR A 111 7.65 3.20 9.52
N ASP A 112 8.50 2.82 10.47
CA ASP A 112 9.02 3.72 11.50
C ASP A 112 9.69 4.93 10.83
N ALA A 113 10.50 4.73 9.78
CA ALA A 113 11.10 5.81 8.98
C ALA A 113 10.05 6.78 8.41
N SER A 114 8.96 6.27 7.82
CA SER A 114 7.89 7.11 7.28
C SER A 114 7.20 7.92 8.37
N ALA A 115 6.95 7.32 9.53
CA ALA A 115 6.37 7.99 10.68
C ALA A 115 7.32 9.05 11.29
N ILE A 116 8.61 8.73 11.41
CA ILE A 116 9.66 9.65 11.90
C ILE A 116 9.77 10.86 10.98
N ASN A 117 9.99 10.65 9.67
CA ASN A 117 10.17 11.75 8.73
C ASN A 117 8.92 12.64 8.65
N THR A 118 7.73 12.04 8.63
CA THR A 118 6.47 12.82 8.66
C THR A 118 6.40 13.69 9.92
N ASN A 119 6.85 13.23 11.08
CA ASN A 119 6.88 14.04 12.31
C ASN A 119 8.00 15.09 12.37
N ILE A 120 8.97 15.09 11.44
CA ILE A 120 9.95 16.20 11.30
C ILE A 120 9.31 17.44 10.66
N LEU A 121 8.31 17.26 9.79
CA LEU A 121 7.62 18.36 9.13
C LEU A 121 6.86 19.25 10.12
N ASP A 122 6.83 20.56 9.81
CA ASP A 122 5.93 21.51 10.47
C ASP A 122 4.48 21.01 10.44
N SER A 123 3.71 21.26 11.50
CA SER A 123 2.41 20.62 11.70
C SER A 123 1.41 20.80 10.54
N GLY A 124 1.41 21.95 9.85
CA GLY A 124 0.60 22.17 8.66
C GLY A 124 1.07 21.36 7.44
N LEU A 125 2.38 21.13 7.32
CA LEU A 125 2.96 20.31 6.25
C LEU A 125 2.69 18.82 6.42
N GLN A 126 2.60 18.32 7.66
CA GLN A 126 2.15 16.95 7.94
C GLN A 126 0.77 16.69 7.34
N ASP A 127 -0.17 17.62 7.56
CA ASP A 127 -1.54 17.51 7.03
C ASP A 127 -1.56 17.63 5.50
N ILE A 128 -0.73 18.50 4.90
CA ILE A 128 -0.61 18.60 3.44
C ILE A 128 -0.04 17.30 2.84
N LEU A 129 0.95 16.66 3.48
CA LEU A 129 1.51 15.37 3.04
C LEU A 129 0.50 14.24 3.14
N VAL A 130 -0.22 14.12 4.27
CA VAL A 130 -1.26 13.09 4.44
C VAL A 130 -2.41 13.30 3.44
N ASN A 131 -2.82 14.55 3.19
CA ASN A 131 -3.79 14.87 2.15
C ASN A 131 -3.27 14.53 0.74
N ALA A 132 -1.97 14.70 0.47
CA ALA A 132 -1.39 14.37 -0.83
C ALA A 132 -1.54 12.88 -1.18
N TYR A 133 -1.40 11.97 -0.22
CA TYR A 133 -1.62 10.53 -0.44
C TYR A 133 -3.08 10.10 -0.31
N PHE A 134 -3.75 10.47 0.79
CA PHE A 134 -5.03 9.88 1.18
C PHE A 134 -6.24 10.80 0.96
N GLY A 135 -6.00 12.12 0.84
CA GLY A 135 -7.07 13.12 0.77
C GLY A 135 -7.77 13.17 -0.59
N ASP A 136 -8.95 13.78 -0.60
CA ASP A 136 -9.78 13.92 -1.79
C ASP A 136 -9.05 14.64 -2.94
N ASP A 137 -8.32 15.73 -2.68
CA ASP A 137 -7.50 16.40 -3.70
C ASP A 137 -6.05 15.85 -3.79
N GLY A 138 -5.83 14.62 -3.31
CA GLY A 138 -4.58 13.86 -3.41
C GLY A 138 -4.73 12.59 -4.26
N LEU A 139 -3.88 11.59 -4.03
CA LEU A 139 -3.89 10.32 -4.79
C LEU A 139 -5.02 9.36 -4.38
N GLN A 140 -5.66 9.57 -3.23
CA GLN A 140 -6.68 8.70 -2.64
C GLN A 140 -6.22 7.22 -2.52
N TYR A 141 -5.04 7.02 -1.93
CA TYR A 141 -4.54 5.70 -1.51
C TYR A 141 -5.57 4.96 -0.63
N THR A 142 -5.67 3.65 -0.84
CA THR A 142 -6.68 2.76 -0.25
C THR A 142 -6.09 1.49 0.38
N ILE A 143 -4.77 1.32 0.33
CA ILE A 143 -4.03 0.26 1.03
C ILE A 143 -2.97 0.90 1.95
N GLY A 144 -2.69 0.27 3.09
CA GLY A 144 -1.55 0.58 3.95
C GLY A 144 -0.87 -0.69 4.46
N ARG A 145 0.46 -0.80 4.29
CA ARG A 145 1.25 -1.91 4.88
C ARG A 145 1.78 -1.50 6.24
N ILE A 146 1.64 -2.34 7.26
CA ILE A 146 2.11 -2.07 8.62
C ILE A 146 3.16 -3.11 9.02
N PRO A 147 4.41 -2.71 9.34
CA PRO A 147 5.38 -3.64 9.91
C PRO A 147 5.01 -4.10 11.31
N ILE A 148 4.99 -5.41 11.52
CA ILE A 148 4.87 -6.05 12.83
C ILE A 148 6.26 -6.05 13.49
N GLY A 149 6.52 -5.03 14.30
CA GLY A 149 7.81 -4.81 14.95
C GLY A 149 8.77 -3.98 14.09
N SER A 150 10.07 -4.19 14.30
CA SER A 150 11.13 -3.44 13.63
C SER A 150 11.53 -4.01 12.26
N THR A 151 12.03 -3.11 11.40
CA THR A 151 12.48 -3.39 10.03
C THR A 151 13.91 -2.86 9.82
N ASP A 152 14.46 -2.95 8.61
CA ASP A 152 15.63 -2.15 8.22
C ASP A 152 15.35 -0.64 8.33
N PHE A 153 14.15 -0.19 7.92
CA PHE A 153 13.59 1.16 8.08
C PHE A 153 13.09 1.49 9.51
N SER A 154 13.76 0.93 10.52
CA SER A 154 13.66 1.31 11.93
C SER A 154 14.96 1.96 12.41
N LEU A 155 14.92 2.73 13.50
CA LEU A 155 16.13 3.27 14.16
C LEU A 155 16.90 2.21 14.96
N THR A 156 16.21 1.18 15.44
CA THR A 156 16.75 0.10 16.27
C THR A 156 15.96 -1.18 16.02
N ILE A 157 16.59 -2.33 16.28
CA ILE A 157 15.90 -3.63 16.32
C ILE A 157 15.07 -3.71 17.62
N TYR A 158 13.78 -4.01 17.51
CA TYR A 158 12.85 -4.33 18.60
C TYR A 158 11.78 -5.34 18.16
N SER A 159 11.15 -6.00 19.12
CA SER A 159 9.90 -6.75 18.95
C SER A 159 8.82 -6.22 19.91
N TYR A 160 7.60 -6.74 19.83
CA TYR A 160 6.56 -6.42 20.81
C TYR A 160 6.58 -7.32 22.06
N ASN A 161 7.50 -8.30 22.17
CA ASN A 161 7.64 -9.12 23.37
C ASN A 161 9.08 -9.60 23.59
N ASP A 162 9.93 -8.75 24.16
CA ASP A 162 11.33 -9.07 24.43
C ASP A 162 11.57 -9.87 25.74
N VAL A 163 10.51 -10.36 26.42
CA VAL A 163 10.64 -11.17 27.64
C VAL A 163 10.92 -12.64 27.29
N GLU A 164 12.16 -13.08 27.52
CA GLU A 164 12.63 -14.43 27.22
C GLU A 164 11.75 -15.52 27.86
N GLY A 165 11.26 -16.44 27.02
CA GLY A 165 10.45 -17.59 27.45
C GLY A 165 8.95 -17.30 27.62
N ASP A 166 8.48 -16.08 27.33
CA ASP A 166 7.07 -15.71 27.38
C ASP A 166 6.28 -16.23 26.16
N LEU A 167 6.14 -17.56 26.09
CA LEU A 167 5.36 -18.26 25.07
C LEU A 167 3.84 -17.95 25.13
N ALA A 168 3.37 -17.37 26.25
CA ALA A 168 1.97 -16.98 26.45
C ALA A 168 1.65 -15.56 25.92
N MET A 169 2.67 -14.78 25.56
CA MET A 169 2.54 -13.38 25.16
C MET A 169 1.85 -12.54 26.25
N ASP A 170 2.23 -12.77 27.51
CA ASP A 170 1.73 -12.05 28.69
C ASP A 170 2.32 -10.63 28.80
N ASN A 171 3.51 -10.40 28.26
CA ASN A 171 4.23 -9.11 28.25
C ASN A 171 4.19 -8.41 26.89
N PHE A 172 3.36 -8.89 25.95
CA PHE A 172 3.19 -8.30 24.63
C PHE A 172 2.71 -6.83 24.73
N SER A 173 3.40 -5.90 24.06
CA SER A 173 2.97 -4.51 23.95
C SER A 173 3.40 -3.83 22.64
N ILE A 174 2.47 -3.08 22.05
CA ILE A 174 2.70 -2.17 20.90
C ILE A 174 3.04 -0.73 21.32
N ASP A 175 3.42 -0.48 22.58
CA ASP A 175 3.66 0.89 23.08
C ASP A 175 4.73 1.67 22.27
N MET A 176 5.67 0.97 21.64
CA MET A 176 6.66 1.56 20.72
C MET A 176 6.04 2.27 19.51
N ASP A 177 4.87 1.82 19.06
CA ASP A 177 4.20 2.36 17.86
C ASP A 177 3.29 3.56 18.18
N LYS A 178 2.91 3.74 19.45
CA LYS A 178 1.88 4.69 19.89
C LYS A 178 2.29 6.16 19.78
N GLU A 179 3.57 6.46 19.75
CA GLU A 179 4.06 7.84 19.65
C GLU A 179 4.01 8.38 18.22
N LEU A 180 4.34 7.55 17.21
CA LEU A 180 4.55 8.01 15.84
C LEU A 180 3.71 7.25 14.79
N LYS A 181 3.78 5.91 14.75
CA LYS A 181 3.17 5.09 13.70
C LYS A 181 1.65 5.10 13.78
N ILE A 182 1.10 4.80 14.95
CA ILE A 182 -0.36 4.73 15.17
C ILE A 182 -1.03 6.10 14.91
N PRO A 183 -0.53 7.24 15.43
CA PRO A 183 -1.07 8.56 15.07
C PRO A 183 -0.97 8.90 13.58
N PHE A 184 0.08 8.47 12.88
CA PHE A 184 0.22 8.67 11.43
C PHE A 184 -0.80 7.84 10.64
N ILE A 185 -0.97 6.56 11.00
CA ILE A 185 -1.98 5.66 10.42
C ILE A 185 -3.40 6.20 10.66
N GLN A 186 -3.73 6.57 11.90
CA GLN A 186 -5.04 7.14 12.25
C GLN A 186 -5.33 8.43 11.46
N ARG A 187 -4.32 9.30 11.26
CA ARG A 187 -4.49 10.51 10.44
C ARG A 187 -4.81 10.15 8.99
N ALA A 188 -4.04 9.26 8.37
CA ALA A 188 -4.28 8.78 7.00
C ALA A 188 -5.67 8.16 6.83
N MET A 189 -6.10 7.30 7.76
CA MET A 189 -7.45 6.73 7.76
C MET A 189 -8.54 7.79 7.89
N SER A 190 -8.35 8.81 8.75
CA SER A 190 -9.32 9.90 8.93
C SER A 190 -9.42 10.85 7.73
N THR A 191 -8.36 10.93 6.93
CA THR A 191 -8.28 11.76 5.73
C THR A 191 -8.88 11.06 4.49
N SER A 192 -8.87 9.73 4.43
CA SER A 192 -9.41 8.99 3.29
C SER A 192 -10.95 8.93 3.27
N SER A 193 -11.55 9.46 2.21
CA SER A 193 -12.98 9.29 1.90
C SER A 193 -13.34 7.90 1.37
N ARG A 194 -12.35 7.17 0.82
CA ARG A 194 -12.50 5.80 0.28
C ARG A 194 -12.23 4.71 1.32
N GLY A 195 -11.81 5.09 2.53
CA GLY A 195 -11.25 4.17 3.52
C GLY A 195 -9.85 3.69 3.14
N VAL A 196 -9.21 2.93 4.03
CA VAL A 196 -7.89 2.32 3.80
C VAL A 196 -7.90 0.90 4.38
N LYS A 197 -7.60 -0.09 3.55
CA LYS A 197 -7.39 -1.49 3.95
C LYS A 197 -5.96 -1.62 4.50
N MET A 198 -5.82 -1.85 5.80
CA MET A 198 -4.53 -2.11 6.40
C MET A 198 -4.17 -3.59 6.27
N PHE A 199 -2.95 -3.90 5.85
CA PHE A 199 -2.39 -5.23 5.98
C PHE A 199 -1.06 -5.21 6.70
N ALA A 200 -0.71 -6.30 7.38
CA ALA A 200 0.49 -6.36 8.20
C ALA A 200 1.46 -7.45 7.75
N SER A 201 2.76 -7.21 7.90
CA SER A 201 3.83 -8.18 7.60
C SER A 201 4.91 -8.10 8.67
N SER A 202 5.50 -9.24 9.03
CA SER A 202 6.53 -9.36 10.06
C SER A 202 7.88 -9.66 9.46
N TRP A 203 8.92 -8.96 9.90
CA TRP A 203 10.30 -9.24 9.46
C TRP A 203 10.95 -10.32 10.33
N ALA A 204 10.78 -10.25 11.64
CA ALA A 204 11.33 -11.24 12.56
C ALA A 204 10.46 -11.38 13.82
N PRO A 205 10.41 -12.57 14.43
CA PRO A 205 9.86 -12.76 15.77
C PRO A 205 10.78 -12.11 16.83
N PRO A 206 10.34 -12.04 18.10
CA PRO A 206 11.24 -11.83 19.22
C PRO A 206 12.48 -12.73 19.16
N ALA A 207 13.66 -12.16 19.36
CA ALA A 207 14.94 -12.86 19.14
C ALA A 207 15.05 -14.17 19.95
N TRP A 208 14.53 -14.19 21.18
CA TRP A 208 14.57 -15.37 22.05
C TRP A 208 13.77 -16.58 21.54
N MET A 209 12.90 -16.40 20.53
CA MET A 209 12.17 -17.47 19.86
C MET A 209 12.97 -18.16 18.75
N THR A 210 14.16 -17.64 18.39
CA THR A 210 14.97 -18.11 17.27
C THR A 210 16.13 -18.99 17.73
N THR A 211 16.68 -19.81 16.82
CA THR A 211 17.70 -20.83 17.16
C THR A 211 19.03 -20.27 17.64
N GLU A 212 19.34 -19.01 17.31
CA GLU A 212 20.62 -18.35 17.64
C GLU A 212 20.44 -17.04 18.43
N ASN A 213 19.24 -16.79 18.98
CA ASN A 213 18.86 -15.55 19.67
C ASN A 213 19.18 -14.28 18.85
N THR A 214 18.84 -14.32 17.56
CA THR A 214 19.06 -13.27 16.57
C THR A 214 17.79 -13.03 15.77
N THR A 215 17.62 -11.82 15.24
CA THR A 215 16.57 -11.49 14.25
C THR A 215 17.09 -11.50 12.82
N ILE A 216 18.41 -11.62 12.61
CA ILE A 216 19.05 -11.52 11.28
C ILE A 216 19.24 -12.92 10.67
N ASN A 217 18.68 -13.17 9.47
CA ASN A 217 18.69 -14.48 8.81
C ASN A 217 18.29 -15.64 9.74
N CYS A 218 17.35 -15.38 10.66
CA CYS A 218 17.06 -16.27 11.77
C CYS A 218 16.15 -17.43 11.34
N ALA A 219 16.15 -18.51 12.14
CA ALA A 219 15.18 -19.59 12.04
C ALA A 219 14.46 -19.73 13.39
N LEU A 220 13.16 -20.02 13.37
CA LEU A 220 12.39 -20.24 14.60
C LEU A 220 12.78 -21.56 15.26
N GLN A 221 12.75 -21.63 16.58
CA GLN A 221 13.02 -22.88 17.30
C GLN A 221 11.92 -23.94 17.03
N GLY A 222 12.35 -25.20 16.97
CA GLY A 222 11.43 -26.33 16.78
C GLY A 222 10.93 -26.48 15.34
N TYR A 223 9.62 -26.71 15.20
CA TYR A 223 8.92 -27.02 13.94
C TYR A 223 7.45 -26.60 14.05
N PRO A 224 6.74 -26.31 12.94
CA PRO A 224 5.31 -26.00 12.95
C PRO A 224 4.47 -27.04 13.71
N GLY A 225 3.51 -26.58 14.52
CA GLY A 225 2.83 -27.36 15.53
C GLY A 225 3.55 -27.42 16.89
N GLY A 226 4.80 -26.96 16.97
CA GLY A 226 5.60 -26.82 18.19
C GLY A 226 5.29 -25.55 18.99
N GLU A 227 5.86 -25.43 20.20
CA GLU A 227 5.51 -24.35 21.14
C GLU A 227 5.89 -22.95 20.64
N TYR A 228 7.06 -22.79 20.00
CA TYR A 228 7.50 -21.50 19.45
C TYR A 228 6.70 -21.07 18.22
N TRP A 229 6.28 -22.01 17.36
CA TRP A 229 5.46 -21.69 16.17
C TRP A 229 4.02 -21.31 16.57
N LYS A 230 3.47 -21.94 17.62
CA LYS A 230 2.22 -21.52 18.26
C LYS A 230 2.33 -20.15 18.92
N ALA A 231 3.44 -19.89 19.62
CA ALA A 231 3.71 -18.58 20.19
C ALA A 231 3.84 -17.51 19.09
N LEU A 232 4.39 -17.83 17.92
CA LEU A 232 4.46 -16.89 16.78
C LEU A 232 3.07 -16.57 16.22
N ALA A 233 2.21 -17.57 16.03
CA ALA A 233 0.81 -17.35 15.64
C ALA A 233 0.06 -16.50 16.68
N LEU A 234 0.28 -16.73 17.98
CA LEU A 234 -0.29 -15.92 19.05
C LEU A 234 0.26 -14.49 19.08
N TYR A 235 1.55 -14.29 18.82
CA TYR A 235 2.19 -12.97 18.70
C TYR A 235 1.54 -12.13 17.58
N TYR A 236 1.27 -12.73 16.42
CA TYR A 236 0.53 -12.08 15.35
C TYR A 236 -0.93 -11.79 15.72
N SER A 237 -1.63 -12.70 16.42
CA SER A 237 -3.01 -12.46 16.85
C SER A 237 -3.10 -11.31 17.88
N LYS A 238 -2.11 -11.23 18.79
CA LYS A 238 -1.97 -10.13 19.75
C LYS A 238 -1.73 -8.80 19.06
N PHE A 239 -0.92 -8.77 17.99
CA PHE A 239 -0.73 -7.57 17.16
C PHE A 239 -2.05 -7.09 16.53
N VAL A 240 -2.79 -7.99 15.84
CA VAL A 240 -4.08 -7.65 15.21
C VAL A 240 -5.04 -7.08 16.25
N THR A 241 -5.22 -7.81 17.37
CA THR A 241 -6.06 -7.37 18.50
C THR A 241 -5.63 -6.00 19.03
N ALA A 242 -4.33 -5.74 19.16
CA ALA A 242 -3.83 -4.50 19.74
C ALA A 242 -4.04 -3.29 18.81
N TYR A 243 -3.83 -3.45 17.50
CA TYR A 243 -4.08 -2.39 16.52
C TYR A 243 -5.59 -2.11 16.35
N GLU A 244 -6.45 -3.14 16.40
CA GLU A 244 -7.90 -2.96 16.38
C GLU A 244 -8.42 -2.18 17.60
N ASN A 245 -7.84 -2.40 18.79
CA ASN A 245 -8.15 -1.63 19.99
C ASN A 245 -7.73 -0.15 19.90
N GLU A 246 -6.73 0.17 19.07
CA GLU A 246 -6.33 1.55 18.73
C GLU A 246 -7.13 2.11 17.53
N GLY A 247 -8.20 1.42 17.10
CA GLY A 247 -9.10 1.85 16.03
C GLY A 247 -8.57 1.63 14.61
N ILE A 248 -7.61 0.71 14.43
CA ILE A 248 -7.00 0.37 13.14
C ILE A 248 -7.39 -1.09 12.77
N PRO A 249 -8.47 -1.32 11.99
CA PRO A 249 -8.85 -2.65 11.53
C PRO A 249 -7.81 -3.24 10.58
N ILE A 250 -7.38 -4.47 10.86
CA ILE A 250 -6.44 -5.20 9.99
C ILE A 250 -7.25 -6.06 9.02
N TRP A 251 -7.21 -5.73 7.73
CA TRP A 251 -7.91 -6.46 6.67
C TRP A 251 -7.20 -7.77 6.30
N ALA A 252 -5.87 -7.75 6.26
CA ALA A 252 -5.06 -8.90 5.89
C ALA A 252 -3.73 -8.95 6.68
N MET A 253 -3.08 -10.10 6.67
CA MET A 253 -1.67 -10.20 7.05
C MET A 253 -0.94 -11.15 6.11
N THR A 254 0.36 -10.90 5.91
CA THR A 254 1.23 -11.86 5.25
C THR A 254 1.80 -12.84 6.28
N THR A 255 2.25 -14.01 5.84
CA THR A 255 2.83 -15.03 6.73
C THR A 255 4.18 -14.61 7.29
N GLN A 256 5.01 -13.93 6.48
CA GLN A 256 6.36 -13.45 6.79
C GLN A 256 6.86 -12.56 5.65
N ASN A 257 7.57 -11.47 5.97
CA ASN A 257 8.29 -10.66 4.97
C ASN A 257 9.52 -11.41 4.44
N GLU A 258 9.62 -11.62 3.12
CA GLU A 258 10.77 -12.23 2.44
C GLU A 258 11.32 -13.50 3.15
N PRO A 259 10.53 -14.59 3.26
CA PRO A 259 10.96 -15.83 3.90
C PRO A 259 12.18 -16.48 3.24
N THR A 260 12.50 -16.18 1.97
CA THR A 260 13.71 -16.70 1.32
C THR A 260 14.98 -15.97 1.76
N GLN A 261 16.15 -16.52 1.40
CA GLN A 261 17.42 -15.90 1.77
C GLN A 261 17.69 -14.65 0.91
N GLN A 262 17.84 -13.49 1.56
CA GLN A 262 18.19 -12.23 0.92
C GLN A 262 19.49 -12.32 0.10
N PHE A 263 19.43 -11.84 -1.13
CA PHE A 263 20.60 -11.58 -1.97
C PHE A 263 21.09 -10.14 -1.74
N ALA A 264 21.63 -9.87 -0.55
CA ALA A 264 22.00 -8.52 -0.12
C ALA A 264 23.43 -8.44 0.43
N PHE A 265 24.07 -7.27 0.26
CA PHE A 265 25.39 -6.97 0.82
C PHE A 265 25.33 -6.54 2.30
N LYS A 266 24.12 -6.30 2.79
CA LYS A 266 23.77 -5.97 4.18
C LYS A 266 22.61 -6.85 4.59
N TYR A 267 22.47 -7.14 5.88
CA TYR A 267 21.42 -8.02 6.38
C TYR A 267 20.65 -7.33 7.51
N TRP A 268 19.34 -7.52 7.49
CA TRP A 268 18.41 -6.96 8.45
C TRP A 268 17.46 -8.03 9.00
N GLN A 269 16.48 -7.61 9.81
CA GLN A 269 15.49 -8.49 10.44
C GLN A 269 14.85 -9.39 9.38
N SER A 270 14.86 -10.69 9.62
CA SER A 270 14.41 -11.70 8.68
C SER A 270 14.28 -13.07 9.34
N LEU A 271 13.10 -13.69 9.24
CA LEU A 271 12.85 -15.08 9.59
C LEU A 271 12.79 -15.91 8.30
N ARG A 272 13.64 -16.95 8.22
CA ARG A 272 13.82 -17.75 7.01
C ARG A 272 13.06 -19.07 7.08
N PHE A 273 12.28 -19.35 6.03
CA PHE A 273 11.66 -20.64 5.81
C PHE A 273 11.34 -20.86 4.31
N ASN A 274 10.77 -22.01 3.97
CA ASN A 274 10.37 -22.36 2.60
C ASN A 274 8.87 -22.65 2.52
N ALA A 275 8.32 -22.75 1.30
CA ALA A 275 6.90 -23.02 1.05
C ALA A 275 6.32 -24.24 1.80
N THR A 276 7.12 -25.29 2.05
CA THR A 276 6.67 -26.47 2.83
C THR A 276 6.52 -26.15 4.31
N THR A 277 7.47 -25.42 4.88
CA THR A 277 7.37 -24.92 6.26
C THR A 277 6.24 -23.91 6.42
N GLU A 278 6.02 -23.04 5.43
CA GLU A 278 4.92 -22.08 5.44
C GLU A 278 3.56 -22.77 5.40
N ARG A 279 3.38 -23.76 4.50
CA ARG A 279 2.20 -24.63 4.46
C ARG A 279 1.90 -25.20 5.84
N ASP A 280 2.91 -25.78 6.49
CA ASP A 280 2.76 -26.42 7.79
C ASP A 280 2.48 -25.39 8.91
N PHE A 281 3.05 -24.19 8.84
CA PHE A 281 2.75 -23.08 9.77
C PHE A 281 1.31 -22.59 9.61
N ILE A 282 0.85 -22.33 8.39
CA ILE A 282 -0.55 -21.98 8.08
C ILE A 282 -1.49 -23.06 8.59
N LYS A 283 -1.20 -24.33 8.30
CA LYS A 283 -2.02 -25.49 8.63
C LYS A 283 -2.14 -25.77 10.13
N LEU A 284 -1.03 -25.70 10.87
CA LEU A 284 -0.94 -26.20 12.24
C LEU A 284 -1.07 -25.12 13.32
N ASP A 285 -0.69 -23.87 13.00
CA ASP A 285 -0.60 -22.80 13.99
C ASP A 285 -1.32 -21.51 13.54
N LEU A 286 -0.89 -20.89 12.45
CA LEU A 286 -1.35 -19.56 12.03
C LEU A 286 -2.82 -19.53 11.62
N GLY A 287 -3.21 -20.38 10.67
CA GLY A 287 -4.59 -20.47 10.17
C GLY A 287 -5.60 -20.79 11.29
N PRO A 288 -5.38 -21.83 12.10
CA PRO A 288 -6.22 -22.12 13.27
C PRO A 288 -6.32 -20.96 14.28
N GLN A 289 -5.20 -20.27 14.58
CA GLN A 289 -5.21 -19.14 15.52
C GLN A 289 -5.99 -17.95 14.96
N MET A 290 -5.70 -17.53 13.73
CA MET A 290 -6.42 -16.43 13.09
C MET A 290 -7.90 -16.76 12.89
N LYS A 291 -8.25 -18.01 12.57
CA LYS A 291 -9.66 -18.38 12.39
C LYS A 291 -10.45 -18.39 13.70
N ALA A 292 -9.78 -18.61 14.84
CA ALA A 292 -10.40 -18.56 16.16
C ALA A 292 -10.60 -17.12 16.66
N ASP A 293 -9.58 -16.27 16.51
CA ASP A 293 -9.57 -14.92 17.08
C ASP A 293 -10.11 -13.85 16.12
N HIS A 294 -9.73 -13.94 14.83
CA HIS A 294 -9.92 -12.91 13.79
C HIS A 294 -10.55 -13.52 12.51
N PRO A 295 -11.78 -14.07 12.57
CA PRO A 295 -12.29 -15.03 11.58
C PRO A 295 -12.50 -14.50 10.15
N ASP A 296 -12.43 -13.17 9.96
CA ASP A 296 -12.58 -12.48 8.67
C ASP A 296 -11.24 -12.02 8.05
N LEU A 297 -10.16 -12.01 8.84
CA LEU A 297 -8.79 -11.63 8.43
C LEU A 297 -8.32 -12.49 7.25
N LYS A 298 -7.69 -11.86 6.25
CA LYS A 298 -7.11 -12.56 5.10
C LYS A 298 -5.65 -12.93 5.37
N ILE A 299 -5.28 -14.18 5.10
CA ILE A 299 -3.88 -14.60 5.08
C ILE A 299 -3.37 -14.53 3.64
N ILE A 300 -2.26 -13.83 3.47
CA ILE A 300 -1.50 -13.69 2.24
C ILE A 300 -0.24 -14.55 2.38
N MET A 301 -0.06 -15.53 1.51
CA MET A 301 1.14 -16.38 1.49
C MET A 301 2.32 -15.70 0.76
N MET A 302 3.52 -16.24 0.93
CA MET A 302 4.76 -15.83 0.25
C MET A 302 5.33 -14.47 0.70
N ASP A 303 4.85 -13.33 0.17
CA ASP A 303 5.36 -11.97 0.45
C ASP A 303 6.89 -11.87 0.18
N ASP A 304 7.27 -12.31 -1.02
CA ASP A 304 8.65 -12.36 -1.55
C ASP A 304 8.67 -12.15 -3.09
N GLN A 305 9.83 -12.25 -3.72
CA GLN A 305 10.06 -11.89 -5.13
C GLN A 305 9.22 -12.69 -6.16
N LYS A 306 8.75 -12.03 -7.22
CA LYS A 306 7.92 -12.62 -8.30
C LYS A 306 8.52 -13.91 -8.91
N ASP A 307 9.84 -14.00 -9.08
CA ASP A 307 10.56 -15.16 -9.63
C ASP A 307 10.35 -16.49 -8.86
N LEU A 308 9.83 -16.43 -7.64
CA LEU A 308 9.56 -17.60 -6.79
C LEU A 308 8.11 -18.10 -6.89
N LEU A 309 7.19 -17.33 -7.49
CA LEU A 309 5.75 -17.52 -7.36
C LEU A 309 5.26 -18.92 -7.75
N LEU A 310 5.73 -19.44 -8.89
CA LEU A 310 5.33 -20.75 -9.39
C LEU A 310 5.97 -21.93 -8.64
N GLU A 311 7.05 -21.69 -7.88
CA GLU A 311 7.68 -22.71 -7.03
C GLU A 311 7.15 -22.71 -5.59
N TRP A 312 6.33 -21.71 -5.22
CA TRP A 312 5.87 -21.48 -3.85
C TRP A 312 4.45 -22.02 -3.54
N ASP A 313 3.92 -22.91 -4.38
CA ASP A 313 2.51 -23.35 -4.33
C ASP A 313 2.15 -24.35 -3.20
N ALA A 314 3.12 -24.81 -2.41
CA ALA A 314 2.92 -25.83 -1.38
C ALA A 314 1.82 -25.51 -0.33
N PRO A 315 1.56 -24.24 0.09
CA PRO A 315 0.40 -23.89 0.91
C PRO A 315 -0.97 -24.12 0.26
N LEU A 316 -1.04 -24.13 -1.08
CA LEU A 316 -2.29 -24.32 -1.84
C LEU A 316 -2.54 -25.79 -2.20
N LEU A 317 -1.47 -26.60 -2.29
CA LEU A 317 -1.55 -28.03 -2.59
C LEU A 317 -2.06 -28.91 -1.43
N ASP A 318 -2.17 -28.36 -0.21
CA ASP A 318 -2.67 -29.08 0.98
C ASP A 318 -3.96 -28.41 1.48
N GLU A 319 -5.09 -29.12 1.37
CA GLU A 319 -6.43 -28.61 1.71
C GLU A 319 -6.52 -28.05 3.14
N ASP A 320 -5.79 -28.64 4.11
CA ASP A 320 -5.84 -28.16 5.50
C ASP A 320 -5.12 -26.80 5.66
N SER A 321 -4.21 -26.45 4.75
CA SER A 321 -3.52 -25.15 4.66
C SER A 321 -4.30 -24.17 3.78
N ALA A 322 -4.66 -24.61 2.58
CA ALA A 322 -5.31 -23.81 1.54
C ALA A 322 -6.63 -23.16 2.00
N GLN A 323 -7.39 -23.83 2.88
CA GLN A 323 -8.64 -23.29 3.44
C GLN A 323 -8.48 -21.95 4.21
N TYR A 324 -7.25 -21.57 4.59
CA TYR A 324 -6.93 -20.33 5.29
C TYR A 324 -6.33 -19.26 4.37
N VAL A 325 -5.73 -19.66 3.25
CA VAL A 325 -5.08 -18.73 2.31
C VAL A 325 -6.14 -17.98 1.51
N SER A 326 -5.97 -16.67 1.38
CA SER A 326 -6.86 -15.80 0.59
C SER A 326 -6.17 -15.16 -0.60
N GLY A 327 -4.86 -14.95 -0.52
CA GLY A 327 -4.05 -14.30 -1.56
C GLY A 327 -2.58 -14.68 -1.48
N VAL A 328 -1.80 -14.20 -2.45
CA VAL A 328 -0.34 -14.31 -2.50
C VAL A 328 0.27 -12.91 -2.64
N GLY A 329 1.34 -12.67 -1.88
CA GLY A 329 2.09 -11.41 -1.87
C GLY A 329 3.34 -11.53 -2.73
N VAL A 330 3.59 -10.55 -3.59
CA VAL A 330 4.76 -10.53 -4.48
C VAL A 330 5.56 -9.21 -4.40
N HIS A 331 6.88 -9.32 -4.50
CA HIS A 331 7.86 -8.23 -4.52
C HIS A 331 8.62 -8.20 -5.87
N TRP A 332 9.24 -7.07 -6.23
CA TRP A 332 9.82 -6.85 -7.57
C TRP A 332 11.36 -6.80 -7.68
N TYR A 333 12.12 -6.96 -6.60
CA TYR A 333 13.51 -6.44 -6.56
C TYR A 333 14.51 -7.20 -7.44
N LYS A 334 14.25 -8.47 -7.74
CA LYS A 334 15.07 -9.26 -8.68
C LYS A 334 14.71 -9.01 -10.14
N ASP A 335 13.54 -8.42 -10.41
CA ASP A 335 13.12 -8.09 -11.76
C ASP A 335 14.00 -6.96 -12.29
N LEU A 336 15.02 -7.33 -13.07
CA LEU A 336 15.81 -6.39 -13.87
C LEU A 336 15.00 -5.93 -15.10
N ASP A 337 13.72 -5.64 -14.90
CA ASP A 337 12.73 -5.30 -15.92
C ASP A 337 13.22 -4.10 -16.74
N PHE A 338 13.79 -3.11 -16.08
CA PHE A 338 14.35 -1.90 -16.67
C PHE A 338 15.60 -2.12 -17.54
N LEU A 339 16.29 -3.25 -17.40
CA LEU A 339 17.43 -3.62 -18.27
C LEU A 339 17.00 -4.38 -19.52
N ILE A 340 15.88 -5.10 -19.47
CA ILE A 340 15.44 -5.99 -20.55
C ILE A 340 13.91 -5.91 -20.65
N ASP A 341 13.39 -5.43 -21.80
CA ASP A 341 11.94 -5.26 -22.03
C ASP A 341 11.10 -6.57 -21.87
N THR A 342 11.74 -7.74 -21.73
CA THR A 342 11.11 -9.05 -21.49
C THR A 342 11.26 -9.58 -20.05
N ALA A 343 11.91 -8.85 -19.14
CA ALA A 343 11.97 -9.17 -17.71
C ALA A 343 10.84 -8.45 -16.95
N GLY A 344 10.51 -8.94 -15.74
CA GLY A 344 9.37 -8.51 -14.91
C GLY A 344 8.47 -9.67 -14.45
N ASP A 345 8.70 -10.89 -14.94
CA ASP A 345 8.05 -12.15 -14.56
C ASP A 345 6.50 -12.12 -14.55
N PHE A 346 5.91 -11.21 -15.33
CA PHE A 346 4.45 -11.00 -15.38
C PHE A 346 3.67 -12.22 -15.91
N GLU A 347 4.27 -13.06 -16.77
CA GLU A 347 3.65 -14.30 -17.27
C GLU A 347 3.46 -15.34 -16.14
N ASP A 348 4.30 -15.29 -15.11
CA ASP A 348 4.21 -16.18 -13.95
C ASP A 348 3.01 -15.81 -13.08
N LEU A 349 2.64 -14.52 -13.00
CA LEU A 349 1.40 -14.07 -12.37
C LEU A 349 0.16 -14.62 -13.10
N ALA A 350 0.19 -14.60 -14.44
CA ALA A 350 -0.89 -15.16 -15.26
C ALA A 350 -0.98 -16.69 -15.09
N THR A 351 0.15 -17.38 -15.15
CA THR A 351 0.25 -18.84 -14.96
C THR A 351 -0.20 -19.27 -13.56
N PHE A 352 0.11 -18.48 -12.54
CA PHE A 352 -0.37 -18.69 -11.17
C PHE A 352 -1.89 -18.51 -11.09
N HIS A 353 -2.44 -17.44 -11.66
CA HIS A 353 -3.89 -17.22 -11.66
C HIS A 353 -4.67 -18.30 -12.44
N GLU A 354 -4.13 -18.79 -13.57
CA GLU A 354 -4.72 -19.94 -14.29
C GLU A 354 -4.76 -21.22 -13.44
N SER A 355 -3.79 -21.40 -12.54
CA SER A 355 -3.71 -22.55 -11.63
C SER A 355 -4.57 -22.38 -10.38
N TYR A 356 -4.67 -21.15 -9.86
CA TYR A 356 -5.27 -20.80 -8.57
C TYR A 356 -6.19 -19.56 -8.67
N PRO A 357 -7.29 -19.61 -9.46
CA PRO A 357 -8.06 -18.42 -9.85
C PRO A 357 -8.81 -17.73 -8.70
N ASP A 358 -9.07 -18.46 -7.60
CA ASP A 358 -9.73 -17.92 -6.39
C ASP A 358 -8.75 -17.21 -5.43
N ILE A 359 -7.44 -17.27 -5.68
CA ILE A 359 -6.39 -16.64 -4.86
C ILE A 359 -6.03 -15.29 -5.49
N PHE A 360 -6.20 -14.19 -4.74
CA PHE A 360 -5.81 -12.88 -5.25
C PHE A 360 -4.29 -12.70 -5.26
N ILE A 361 -3.75 -12.03 -6.28
CA ILE A 361 -2.36 -11.60 -6.33
C ILE A 361 -2.29 -10.15 -5.88
N LEU A 362 -1.39 -9.81 -4.94
CA LEU A 362 -1.14 -8.44 -4.51
C LEU A 362 0.36 -8.17 -4.55
N ALA A 363 0.79 -7.12 -5.27
CA ALA A 363 2.14 -6.60 -5.09
C ALA A 363 2.21 -5.90 -3.72
N THR A 364 2.85 -6.56 -2.77
CA THR A 364 2.85 -6.20 -1.35
C THR A 364 3.99 -5.26 -0.98
N GLU A 365 5.04 -5.20 -1.80
CA GLU A 365 6.18 -4.30 -1.60
C GLU A 365 6.94 -4.03 -2.91
N ALA A 366 7.22 -2.76 -3.16
CA ALA A 366 8.13 -2.35 -4.22
C ALA A 366 8.78 -0.99 -3.88
N CYS A 367 10.07 -0.86 -4.19
CA CYS A 367 10.84 0.37 -4.01
C CYS A 367 11.91 0.54 -5.08
N GLU A 368 12.32 1.78 -5.30
CA GLU A 368 13.45 2.13 -6.17
C GLU A 368 14.67 2.58 -5.35
N GLY A 369 15.85 2.57 -5.97
CA GLY A 369 17.10 2.97 -5.30
C GLY A 369 17.74 1.93 -4.37
N TYR A 370 17.33 0.67 -4.49
CA TYR A 370 17.95 -0.48 -3.81
C TYR A 370 19.19 -1.03 -4.54
N LEU A 371 19.41 -0.62 -5.80
CA LEU A 371 20.54 -1.05 -6.62
C LEU A 371 21.86 -0.41 -6.17
N LEU A 372 23.01 -1.04 -6.47
CA LEU A 372 24.31 -0.44 -6.22
C LEU A 372 24.51 0.85 -7.05
N ASP A 373 25.24 1.82 -6.49
CA ASP A 373 25.62 3.04 -7.23
C ASP A 373 26.35 2.70 -8.55
N GLY A 374 26.00 3.44 -9.61
CA GLY A 374 26.41 3.18 -10.98
C GLY A 374 25.64 2.07 -11.72
N ILE A 375 24.74 1.33 -11.06
CA ILE A 375 23.83 0.37 -11.72
C ILE A 375 22.47 1.03 -11.94
N VAL A 376 22.17 1.33 -13.21
CA VAL A 376 20.91 1.94 -13.70
C VAL A 376 20.56 3.25 -12.97
N THR A 377 19.61 3.25 -12.03
CA THR A 377 19.19 4.43 -11.26
C THR A 377 20.06 4.67 -10.02
N GLY A 378 20.90 3.69 -9.63
CA GLY A 378 21.82 3.76 -8.50
C GLY A 378 21.16 3.61 -7.12
N ALA A 379 21.95 3.75 -6.07
CA ALA A 379 21.51 3.65 -4.67
C ALA A 379 20.90 4.96 -4.15
N GLY A 380 19.92 4.86 -3.26
CA GLY A 380 19.36 6.03 -2.54
C GLY A 380 18.61 7.04 -3.42
N PRO A 381 18.26 8.22 -2.87
CA PRO A 381 17.38 9.18 -3.54
C PRO A 381 17.95 9.86 -4.78
N THR A 382 17.07 10.15 -5.76
CA THR A 382 17.45 10.85 -7.01
C THR A 382 16.91 12.27 -7.13
N LEU A 383 16.52 12.89 -6.01
CA LEU A 383 15.93 14.24 -5.89
C LEU A 383 16.56 15.34 -6.76
N GLN A 384 17.88 15.28 -6.98
CA GLN A 384 18.65 16.29 -7.73
C GLN A 384 19.09 15.80 -9.13
N ASN A 385 18.61 14.65 -9.59
CA ASN A 385 18.87 14.06 -10.91
C ASN A 385 17.56 13.79 -11.66
N PRO A 386 17.04 14.76 -12.46
CA PRO A 386 15.76 14.65 -13.14
C PRO A 386 15.67 13.48 -14.14
N THR A 387 16.80 12.95 -14.61
CA THR A 387 16.78 11.81 -15.53
C THR A 387 16.56 10.49 -14.79
N PHE A 388 17.22 10.28 -13.66
CA PHE A 388 16.99 9.06 -12.86
C PHE A 388 15.64 9.14 -12.14
N ALA A 389 15.26 10.29 -11.59
CA ALA A 389 13.95 10.48 -10.98
C ALA A 389 12.80 10.20 -11.96
N TRP A 390 12.94 10.57 -13.24
CA TRP A 390 11.98 10.20 -14.28
C TRP A 390 12.03 8.70 -14.62
N GLN A 391 13.22 8.10 -14.75
CA GLN A 391 13.35 6.67 -15.03
C GLN A 391 12.65 5.82 -13.97
N ARG A 392 12.84 6.14 -12.67
CA ARG A 392 12.14 5.46 -11.57
C ARG A 392 10.62 5.47 -11.72
N ALA A 393 10.04 6.60 -12.13
CA ALA A 393 8.61 6.69 -12.41
C ALA A 393 8.15 5.86 -13.62
N GLN A 394 9.01 5.68 -14.63
CA GLN A 394 8.71 4.79 -15.76
C GLN A 394 8.77 3.31 -15.36
N ILE A 395 9.63 2.96 -14.39
CA ILE A 395 9.77 1.60 -13.86
C ILE A 395 8.54 1.26 -13.01
N TYR A 396 8.17 2.13 -12.05
CA TYR A 396 6.89 2.04 -11.32
C TYR A 396 5.71 1.87 -12.29
N ALA A 397 5.57 2.75 -13.29
CA ALA A 397 4.44 2.70 -14.22
C ALA A 397 4.44 1.44 -15.11
N ARG A 398 5.61 0.87 -15.45
CA ARG A 398 5.68 -0.36 -16.24
C ARG A 398 5.30 -1.58 -15.40
N ASP A 399 5.87 -1.72 -14.21
CA ASP A 399 5.59 -2.86 -13.34
C ASP A 399 4.13 -2.87 -12.91
N ILE A 400 3.57 -1.74 -12.44
CA ILE A 400 2.15 -1.64 -12.10
C ILE A 400 1.26 -2.01 -13.30
N ILE A 401 1.59 -1.59 -14.53
CA ILE A 401 0.83 -1.97 -15.72
C ILE A 401 0.99 -3.47 -16.03
N GLY A 402 2.19 -4.03 -15.91
CA GLY A 402 2.49 -5.44 -16.16
C GLY A 402 1.75 -6.36 -15.18
N ASP A 403 1.87 -6.06 -13.89
CA ASP A 403 1.17 -6.74 -12.79
C ASP A 403 -0.35 -6.69 -12.98
N LEU A 404 -0.91 -5.49 -13.21
CA LEU A 404 -2.35 -5.33 -13.43
C LEU A 404 -2.82 -6.01 -14.73
N ALA A 405 -2.01 -6.05 -15.79
CA ALA A 405 -2.33 -6.79 -17.00
C ALA A 405 -2.34 -8.32 -16.79
N ASN A 406 -1.69 -8.81 -15.73
CA ASN A 406 -1.52 -10.23 -15.41
C ASN A 406 -2.07 -10.57 -14.02
N TYR A 407 -3.30 -10.12 -13.75
CA TYR A 407 -4.13 -10.53 -12.61
C TYR A 407 -3.74 -10.03 -11.21
N ALA A 408 -2.72 -9.20 -11.06
CA ALA A 408 -2.54 -8.46 -9.80
C ALA A 408 -3.76 -7.57 -9.52
N ALA A 409 -4.20 -7.58 -8.27
CA ALA A 409 -5.37 -6.84 -7.80
C ALA A 409 -5.01 -5.50 -7.13
N GLY A 410 -3.73 -5.16 -7.02
CA GLY A 410 -3.26 -3.94 -6.39
C GLY A 410 -1.74 -3.90 -6.29
N TRP A 411 -1.22 -2.75 -5.88
CA TRP A 411 0.23 -2.51 -5.79
C TRP A 411 0.57 -1.56 -4.64
N THR A 412 1.61 -1.90 -3.89
CA THR A 412 1.98 -1.23 -2.64
C THR A 412 3.42 -0.74 -2.70
N ASP A 413 3.58 0.58 -2.71
CA ASP A 413 4.88 1.25 -2.58
C ASP A 413 5.51 0.92 -1.22
N TRP A 414 6.82 1.12 -1.11
CA TRP A 414 7.51 0.88 0.15
C TRP A 414 7.34 2.02 1.16
N ASN A 415 8.39 2.78 1.46
CA ASN A 415 8.31 3.85 2.45
C ASN A 415 7.48 5.01 1.91
N LEU A 416 6.32 5.32 2.52
CA LEU A 416 5.48 6.47 2.18
C LEU A 416 6.26 7.80 2.19
N ALA A 417 7.23 7.95 3.08
CA ALA A 417 8.14 9.11 3.06
C ALA A 417 9.52 8.76 3.62
N LEU A 418 10.57 9.25 2.97
CA LEU A 418 11.95 9.20 3.46
C LEU A 418 12.55 10.61 3.62
N ASN A 419 13.68 10.75 4.30
CA ASN A 419 14.45 12.00 4.25
C ASN A 419 15.21 12.13 2.91
N THR A 420 15.84 13.28 2.64
CA THR A 420 16.59 13.48 1.39
C THR A 420 17.84 12.59 1.23
N THR A 421 18.19 11.79 2.24
CA THR A 421 19.25 10.76 2.17
C THR A 421 18.74 9.32 2.00
N GLY A 422 17.42 9.07 2.03
CA GLY A 422 16.84 7.75 1.80
C GLY A 422 16.64 6.88 3.05
N GLY A 423 16.50 7.50 4.21
CA GLY A 423 16.34 6.84 5.51
C GLY A 423 15.35 7.56 6.43
N PRO A 424 15.42 7.35 7.75
CA PRO A 424 16.44 6.57 8.47
C PRO A 424 16.31 5.05 8.26
N SER A 425 17.43 4.34 8.39
CA SER A 425 17.46 2.88 8.50
C SER A 425 18.66 2.50 9.39
N TRP A 426 18.51 1.60 10.37
CA TRP A 426 19.60 1.26 11.31
C TRP A 426 20.80 0.57 10.67
N VAL A 427 20.62 0.02 9.46
CA VAL A 427 21.61 -0.74 8.68
C VAL A 427 22.17 0.07 7.49
N ASP A 428 21.79 1.35 7.36
CA ASP A 428 22.09 2.21 6.20
C ASP A 428 21.68 1.58 4.83
N ASN A 429 20.56 0.85 4.76
CA ASN A 429 19.96 0.35 3.52
C ASN A 429 19.16 1.48 2.84
N LEU A 430 19.86 2.53 2.38
CA LEU A 430 19.23 3.76 1.91
C LEU A 430 18.68 3.62 0.48
N ILE A 431 17.40 3.95 0.30
CA ILE A 431 16.64 3.81 -0.96
C ILE A 431 15.97 5.14 -1.36
N ASP A 432 15.09 5.12 -2.36
CA ASP A 432 14.23 6.26 -2.71
C ASP A 432 12.78 6.09 -2.23
N SER A 433 12.01 7.18 -2.24
CA SER A 433 10.58 7.19 -1.91
C SER A 433 9.82 8.19 -2.80
N PRO A 434 8.54 7.97 -3.13
CA PRO A 434 7.73 8.94 -3.89
C PRO A 434 7.64 10.33 -3.23
N ILE A 435 7.78 10.43 -1.90
CA ILE A 435 7.96 11.71 -1.19
C ILE A 435 9.24 11.70 -0.36
N LEU A 436 10.04 12.74 -0.54
CA LEU A 436 11.22 13.02 0.30
C LEU A 436 10.96 14.25 1.18
N ILE A 437 11.42 14.23 2.42
CA ILE A 437 11.18 15.27 3.43
C ILE A 437 12.47 16.02 3.75
N ASP A 438 12.36 17.34 3.95
CA ASP A 438 13.45 18.15 4.48
C ASP A 438 13.77 17.80 5.95
N GLU A 439 14.80 17.00 6.16
CA GLU A 439 15.25 16.61 7.50
C GLU A 439 16.10 17.65 8.24
N GLU A 440 16.50 18.76 7.59
CA GLU A 440 17.25 19.84 8.26
C GLU A 440 16.33 20.86 8.95
N GLY A 441 15.16 21.15 8.35
CA GLY A 441 14.27 22.21 8.81
C GLY A 441 12.78 21.87 8.87
N GLY A 442 12.31 20.75 8.30
CA GLY A 442 10.90 20.37 8.29
C GLY A 442 9.98 21.30 7.46
N ALA A 443 10.56 22.23 6.70
CA ALA A 443 9.85 23.33 6.04
C ALA A 443 9.47 23.04 4.57
N GLU A 444 10.01 21.97 4.00
CA GLU A 444 9.72 21.52 2.63
C GLU A 444 9.57 19.99 2.57
N PHE A 445 8.71 19.51 1.67
CA PHE A 445 8.78 18.13 1.17
C PHE A 445 8.70 18.10 -0.35
N TYR A 446 9.09 16.98 -0.95
CA TYR A 446 9.40 16.86 -2.36
C TYR A 446 8.66 15.68 -2.97
N LYS A 447 7.61 15.95 -3.74
CA LYS A 447 6.91 14.91 -4.53
C LYS A 447 7.72 14.60 -5.78
N GLN A 448 8.23 13.38 -5.85
CA GLN A 448 9.02 12.91 -6.98
C GLN A 448 8.13 12.40 -8.13
N PRO A 449 8.67 12.21 -9.34
CA PRO A 449 7.91 11.63 -10.46
C PRO A 449 7.17 10.32 -10.11
N MET A 450 7.72 9.49 -9.22
CA MET A 450 7.08 8.24 -8.74
C MET A 450 5.71 8.48 -8.07
N PHE A 451 5.53 9.59 -7.35
CA PHE A 451 4.26 9.96 -6.74
C PHE A 451 3.16 10.15 -7.80
N TYR A 452 3.52 10.83 -8.91
CA TYR A 452 2.58 11.05 -10.00
C TYR A 452 2.33 9.78 -10.81
N ALA A 453 3.34 8.91 -10.97
CA ALA A 453 3.15 7.58 -11.56
C ALA A 453 2.15 6.74 -10.75
N MET A 454 2.32 6.63 -9.42
CA MET A 454 1.34 6.00 -8.53
C MET A 454 -0.05 6.63 -8.64
N GLY A 455 -0.09 7.96 -8.80
CA GLY A 455 -1.33 8.71 -9.01
C GLY A 455 -2.11 8.33 -10.26
N HIS A 456 -1.47 7.87 -11.34
CA HIS A 456 -2.19 7.40 -12.54
C HIS A 456 -3.04 6.14 -12.31
N PHE A 457 -2.77 5.38 -11.24
CA PHE A 457 -3.49 4.18 -10.85
C PHE A 457 -4.40 4.44 -9.64
N SER A 458 -3.81 4.74 -8.48
CA SER A 458 -4.51 4.96 -7.20
C SER A 458 -5.69 5.93 -7.29
N LYS A 459 -5.53 7.03 -8.03
CA LYS A 459 -6.54 8.07 -8.17
C LYS A 459 -7.74 7.61 -8.99
N PHE A 460 -7.48 6.92 -10.11
CA PHE A 460 -8.47 6.63 -11.15
C PHE A 460 -9.04 5.20 -11.09
N LEU A 461 -8.37 4.31 -10.36
CA LEU A 461 -8.81 2.94 -10.10
C LEU A 461 -9.20 2.81 -8.63
N PRO A 462 -10.39 3.31 -8.21
CA PRO A 462 -10.91 3.04 -6.88
C PRO A 462 -11.08 1.52 -6.67
N PRO A 463 -11.15 1.05 -5.41
CA PRO A 463 -11.50 -0.34 -5.10
C PRO A 463 -12.74 -0.79 -5.87
N ASP A 464 -12.77 -2.08 -6.19
CA ASP A 464 -13.81 -2.75 -6.99
C ASP A 464 -13.89 -2.30 -8.46
N SER A 465 -12.94 -1.49 -8.96
CA SER A 465 -12.71 -1.33 -10.40
C SER A 465 -12.28 -2.66 -11.02
N VAL A 466 -12.83 -3.03 -12.18
CA VAL A 466 -12.61 -4.34 -12.81
C VAL A 466 -11.78 -4.17 -14.09
N ARG A 467 -10.74 -4.99 -14.26
CA ARG A 467 -9.96 -5.00 -15.51
C ARG A 467 -10.83 -5.51 -16.65
N VAL A 468 -10.75 -4.87 -17.82
CA VAL A 468 -11.56 -5.23 -19.00
C VAL A 468 -10.73 -5.65 -20.19
N GLY A 469 -11.38 -6.25 -21.20
CA GLY A 469 -10.76 -6.67 -22.45
C GLY A 469 -10.10 -5.52 -23.20
N LEU A 470 -8.87 -5.73 -23.67
CA LEU A 470 -8.09 -4.76 -24.44
C LEU A 470 -7.39 -5.46 -25.60
N THR A 471 -7.82 -5.16 -26.83
CA THR A 471 -7.16 -5.63 -28.06
C THR A 471 -6.24 -4.55 -28.62
N THR A 472 -5.00 -4.91 -28.95
CA THR A 472 -4.06 -4.03 -29.68
C THR A 472 -4.03 -4.41 -31.16
N SER A 473 -4.11 -3.43 -32.07
CA SER A 473 -4.04 -3.67 -33.52
C SER A 473 -2.68 -4.22 -33.96
N THR A 474 -2.62 -4.96 -35.08
CA THR A 474 -1.35 -5.47 -35.62
C THR A 474 -0.34 -4.35 -35.94
N SER A 475 -0.84 -3.17 -36.34
CA SER A 475 0.00 -1.99 -36.57
C SER A 475 0.57 -1.50 -35.24
N ALA A 476 -0.30 -1.23 -34.27
CA ALA A 476 0.06 -0.74 -32.94
C ALA A 476 1.03 -1.67 -32.21
N THR A 477 0.83 -3.00 -32.27
CA THR A 477 1.76 -3.99 -31.70
C THR A 477 3.18 -3.88 -32.29
N SER A 478 3.32 -3.43 -33.54
CA SER A 478 4.62 -3.24 -34.19
C SER A 478 5.26 -1.86 -34.00
N THR A 479 4.46 -0.82 -33.75
CA THR A 479 4.92 0.57 -33.63
C THR A 479 4.97 1.09 -32.20
N LEU A 480 4.22 0.49 -31.28
CA LEU A 480 4.05 0.90 -29.88
C LEU A 480 4.61 -0.16 -28.93
N THR A 481 5.75 -0.76 -29.28
CA THR A 481 6.41 -1.84 -28.50
C THR A 481 6.89 -1.40 -27.12
N LYS A 482 7.02 -0.08 -26.89
CA LYS A 482 7.40 0.57 -25.64
C LYS A 482 6.29 1.42 -25.03
N VAL A 483 5.05 1.14 -25.42
CA VAL A 483 3.86 1.70 -24.77
C VAL A 483 3.20 0.61 -23.95
N ASP A 484 3.42 0.61 -22.65
CA ASP A 484 2.75 -0.29 -21.71
C ASP A 484 1.31 0.21 -21.50
N ARG A 485 0.31 -0.67 -21.43
CA ARG A 485 -1.12 -0.26 -21.36
C ARG A 485 -2.05 -1.24 -20.66
N VAL A 486 -3.07 -0.73 -19.97
CA VAL A 486 -4.12 -1.50 -19.29
C VAL A 486 -5.44 -0.72 -19.21
N ALA A 487 -6.59 -1.40 -19.30
CA ALA A 487 -7.92 -0.80 -19.28
C ALA A 487 -8.82 -1.38 -18.19
N PHE A 488 -9.66 -0.53 -17.59
CA PHE A 488 -10.56 -0.84 -16.49
C PHE A 488 -11.95 -0.23 -16.68
N LEU A 489 -12.94 -0.81 -16.01
CA LEU A 489 -14.26 -0.23 -15.77
C LEU A 489 -14.40 0.04 -14.26
N THR A 490 -14.70 1.27 -13.86
CA THR A 490 -14.88 1.64 -12.45
C THR A 490 -16.29 1.32 -11.94
N PRO A 491 -16.53 1.30 -10.61
CA PRO A 491 -17.87 1.15 -10.05
C PRO A 491 -18.88 2.23 -10.49
N ASP A 492 -18.39 3.38 -10.95
CA ASP A 492 -19.19 4.49 -11.49
C ASP A 492 -19.42 4.38 -13.02
N ASN A 493 -19.27 3.18 -13.60
CA ASN A 493 -19.40 2.88 -15.04
C ASN A 493 -18.45 3.65 -15.98
N GLN A 494 -17.35 4.20 -15.48
CA GLN A 494 -16.38 4.93 -16.31
C GLN A 494 -15.29 4.00 -16.81
N VAL A 495 -14.92 4.13 -18.08
CA VAL A 495 -13.76 3.42 -18.64
C VAL A 495 -12.50 4.23 -18.36
N VAL A 496 -11.52 3.58 -17.75
CA VAL A 496 -10.22 4.16 -17.41
C VAL A 496 -9.15 3.40 -18.19
N PHE A 497 -8.43 4.10 -19.07
CA PHE A 497 -7.39 3.52 -19.91
C PHE A 497 -6.05 4.19 -19.61
N ILE A 498 -5.09 3.42 -19.09
CA ILE A 498 -3.79 3.92 -18.62
C ILE A 498 -2.71 3.44 -19.61
N LEU A 499 -1.85 4.37 -20.01
CA LEU A 499 -0.79 4.20 -21.01
C LEU A 499 0.52 4.81 -20.51
N SER A 500 1.62 4.07 -20.58
CA SER A 500 2.98 4.57 -20.29
C SER A 500 3.82 4.53 -21.56
N ASN A 501 4.12 5.68 -22.16
CA ASN A 501 5.01 5.81 -23.31
C ASN A 501 6.46 5.95 -22.83
N ARG A 502 7.26 4.88 -23.00
CA ARG A 502 8.69 4.87 -22.69
C ARG A 502 9.59 5.34 -23.84
N ASP A 503 9.04 5.66 -25.00
CA ASP A 503 9.82 6.22 -26.12
C ASP A 503 10.17 7.69 -25.95
N SER A 504 11.29 8.09 -26.56
CA SER A 504 11.68 9.50 -26.73
C SER A 504 10.92 10.21 -27.87
N SER A 505 9.94 9.55 -28.48
CA SER A 505 9.05 10.09 -29.52
C SER A 505 7.61 10.09 -29.04
N ALA A 506 6.84 11.10 -29.45
CA ALA A 506 5.40 11.11 -29.27
C ALA A 506 4.72 10.20 -30.31
N HIS A 507 3.62 9.56 -29.92
CA HIS A 507 2.81 8.68 -30.75
C HIS A 507 1.36 9.19 -30.78
N ASN A 508 0.77 9.32 -31.97
CA ASN A 508 -0.68 9.53 -32.06
C ASN A 508 -1.37 8.18 -32.07
N ILE A 509 -2.29 7.96 -31.14
CA ILE A 509 -3.03 6.70 -31.00
C ILE A 509 -4.53 6.93 -31.21
N THR A 510 -5.21 5.88 -31.64
CA THR A 510 -6.67 5.80 -31.71
C THR A 510 -7.19 4.77 -30.72
N VAL A 511 -8.25 5.11 -29.99
CA VAL A 511 -8.90 4.26 -28.99
C VAL A 511 -10.38 4.12 -29.33
N SER A 512 -10.92 2.91 -29.28
CA SER A 512 -12.34 2.64 -29.50
C SER A 512 -12.93 1.82 -28.36
N LEU A 513 -14.14 2.16 -27.92
CA LEU A 513 -14.95 1.38 -26.96
C LEU A 513 -16.11 0.78 -27.75
N SER A 514 -15.98 -0.47 -28.18
CA SER A 514 -16.99 -1.09 -29.05
C SER A 514 -18.34 -1.28 -28.34
N SER A 515 -18.36 -1.46 -27.01
CA SER A 515 -19.60 -1.56 -26.23
C SER A 515 -20.42 -0.25 -26.20
N GLN A 516 -19.75 0.90 -26.19
CA GLN A 516 -20.38 2.22 -26.19
C GLN A 516 -20.52 2.84 -27.60
N GLN A 517 -19.97 2.20 -28.64
CA GLN A 517 -19.96 2.72 -30.01
C GLN A 517 -19.26 4.09 -30.13
N VAL A 518 -18.16 4.29 -29.41
CA VAL A 518 -17.37 5.53 -29.43
C VAL A 518 -15.90 5.30 -29.76
N SER A 519 -15.23 6.33 -30.26
CA SER A 519 -13.78 6.36 -30.41
C SER A 519 -13.20 7.75 -30.19
N THR A 520 -11.90 7.84 -29.91
CA THR A 520 -11.16 9.10 -29.74
C THR A 520 -9.71 8.94 -30.21
N SER A 521 -9.03 10.07 -30.43
CA SER A 521 -7.62 10.13 -30.80
C SER A 521 -6.83 10.94 -29.77
N VAL A 522 -5.71 10.39 -29.31
CA VAL A 522 -4.86 11.03 -28.28
C VAL A 522 -3.41 11.02 -28.73
N THR A 523 -2.72 12.14 -28.54
CA THR A 523 -1.25 12.18 -28.64
C THR A 523 -0.67 11.70 -27.31
N LEU A 524 0.06 10.59 -27.32
CA LEU A 524 0.96 10.18 -26.24
C LEU A 524 2.29 10.90 -26.40
N ASP A 525 2.58 11.86 -25.53
CA ASP A 525 3.84 12.58 -25.55
C ASP A 525 5.03 11.65 -25.29
N ALA A 526 6.21 12.03 -25.78
CA ALA A 526 7.46 11.33 -25.48
C ALA A 526 7.70 11.30 -23.96
N LEU A 527 8.10 10.14 -23.43
CA LEU A 527 8.42 9.96 -22.01
C LEU A 527 7.27 10.48 -21.12
N SER A 528 6.09 9.88 -21.25
CA SER A 528 4.88 10.27 -20.52
C SER A 528 4.03 9.09 -20.07
N ILE A 529 3.23 9.30 -19.02
CA ILE A 529 2.15 8.43 -18.58
C ILE A 529 0.86 9.22 -18.80
N LYS A 530 -0.18 8.58 -19.32
CA LYS A 530 -1.51 9.19 -19.49
C LYS A 530 -2.60 8.26 -18.98
N THR A 531 -3.56 8.84 -18.28
CA THR A 531 -4.83 8.19 -17.94
C THR A 531 -5.94 8.87 -18.72
N ILE A 532 -6.63 8.10 -19.57
CA ILE A 532 -7.79 8.54 -20.33
C ILE A 532 -9.04 8.05 -19.58
N VAL A 533 -9.95 8.95 -19.26
CA VAL A 533 -11.22 8.67 -18.57
C VAL A 533 -12.37 8.96 -19.52
N ILE A 534 -13.20 7.95 -19.78
CA ILE A 534 -14.37 8.05 -20.67
C ILE A 534 -15.61 7.70 -19.85
N GLY A 535 -16.52 8.67 -19.74
CA GLY A 535 -17.80 8.50 -19.05
C GLY A 535 -18.77 7.61 -19.83
N GLU A 536 -19.87 7.21 -19.18
CA GLU A 536 -20.98 6.56 -19.87
C GLU A 536 -21.68 7.56 -20.81
N THR A 537 -21.86 7.17 -22.07
CA THR A 537 -22.53 8.02 -23.07
C THR A 537 -24.06 8.01 -22.90
N GLU A 538 -24.64 9.18 -22.63
CA GLU A 538 -26.10 9.37 -22.60
C GLU A 538 -26.73 9.07 -23.97
N GLY A 539 -27.17 7.83 -24.18
CA GLY A 539 -27.86 7.45 -25.42
C GLY A 539 -27.99 5.96 -25.71
N ASN A 540 -27.19 5.09 -25.08
CA ASN A 540 -27.16 3.65 -25.40
C ASN A 540 -27.89 2.75 -24.38
N THR A 541 -28.88 3.30 -23.68
CA THR A 541 -29.80 2.52 -22.83
C THR A 541 -30.62 1.55 -23.67
N THR A 542 -30.17 0.30 -23.76
CA THR A 542 -31.11 -0.80 -23.97
C THR A 542 -31.90 -1.00 -22.68
N ASP A 543 -33.18 -0.66 -22.70
CA ASP A 543 -34.07 -0.77 -21.53
C ASP A 543 -34.18 -2.22 -21.02
N ALA A 544 -33.27 -2.62 -20.14
CA ALA A 544 -33.49 -3.71 -19.22
C ALA A 544 -34.53 -3.23 -18.18
N PRO A 545 -35.67 -3.91 -18.00
CA PRO A 545 -36.74 -3.39 -17.16
C PRO A 545 -36.29 -3.31 -15.70
N SER A 546 -36.28 -2.08 -15.17
CA SER A 546 -36.00 -1.79 -13.76
C SER A 546 -36.82 -2.70 -12.83
N THR A 547 -36.15 -3.62 -12.15
CA THR A 547 -36.70 -4.32 -10.99
C THR A 547 -36.67 -3.37 -9.81
N THR A 548 -37.81 -2.71 -9.57
CA THR A 548 -38.01 -1.85 -8.40
C THR A 548 -37.74 -2.62 -7.10
N VAL A 549 -36.61 -2.34 -6.46
CA VAL A 549 -36.36 -2.76 -5.07
C VAL A 549 -37.25 -1.92 -4.14
N PRO A 550 -38.10 -2.52 -3.30
CA PRO A 550 -38.95 -1.76 -2.39
C PRO A 550 -38.10 -1.12 -1.28
N ALA A 551 -38.38 0.15 -0.96
CA ALA A 551 -37.63 0.92 0.02
C ALA A 551 -37.61 0.25 1.41
N ILE A 552 -36.41 0.00 1.92
CA ILE A 552 -36.20 -0.43 3.31
C ILE A 552 -36.62 0.74 4.21
N THR A 553 -37.75 0.57 4.91
CA THR A 553 -38.24 1.57 5.86
C THR A 553 -37.59 1.32 7.22
N THR A 554 -36.73 2.24 7.66
CA THR A 554 -36.00 2.14 8.93
C THR A 554 -36.97 2.15 10.11
N LEU A 555 -37.18 0.99 10.74
CA LEU A 555 -38.02 0.87 11.93
C LEU A 555 -37.27 1.37 13.17
N VAL A 556 -37.57 2.60 13.58
CA VAL A 556 -37.16 3.13 14.88
C VAL A 556 -37.90 2.38 15.98
N ALA A 557 -37.17 1.62 16.80
CA ALA A 557 -37.72 0.92 17.95
C ALA A 557 -38.11 1.92 19.05
N THR A 558 -39.41 2.15 19.23
CA THR A 558 -39.95 2.90 20.37
C THR A 558 -40.15 1.95 21.56
N THR A 559 -39.63 2.34 22.72
CA THR A 559 -39.71 1.57 23.96
C THR A 559 -41.06 1.76 24.65
N GLU A 560 -41.97 0.79 24.51
CA GLU A 560 -43.18 0.75 25.34
C GLU A 560 -42.93 0.10 26.71
N THR A 561 -43.54 0.69 27.74
CA THR A 561 -43.37 0.32 29.15
C THR A 561 -44.42 -0.71 29.58
N PRO A 562 -44.07 -1.86 30.19
CA PRO A 562 -45.06 -2.78 30.75
C PRO A 562 -45.70 -2.24 32.03
N ALA A 563 -47.03 -2.25 32.08
CA ALA A 563 -47.79 -1.79 33.23
C ALA A 563 -47.81 -2.79 34.42
N THR A 564 -48.07 -2.24 35.61
CA THR A 564 -47.99 -2.90 36.92
C THR A 564 -49.17 -3.84 37.22
N THR A 565 -48.92 -4.96 37.90
CA THR A 565 -49.93 -5.69 38.70
C THR A 565 -49.35 -6.18 40.03
N THR A 566 -50.19 -6.19 41.07
CA THR A 566 -49.90 -6.44 42.49
C THR A 566 -50.89 -7.47 43.06
N ALA A 567 -50.65 -8.28 44.10
CA ALA A 567 -49.51 -8.60 44.99
C ALA A 567 -49.86 -10.01 45.60
N PRO A 568 -49.53 -10.49 46.83
CA PRO A 568 -48.65 -10.04 47.93
C PRO A 568 -47.67 -11.18 48.41
N PRO A 569 -47.00 -11.12 49.58
CA PRO A 569 -45.66 -11.73 49.74
C PRO A 569 -45.53 -12.96 50.67
N ALA A 570 -44.40 -13.67 50.52
CA ALA A 570 -43.78 -14.58 51.50
C ALA A 570 -42.25 -14.53 51.29
N SER A 571 -41.50 -13.85 52.14
CA SER A 571 -40.78 -14.37 53.33
C SER A 571 -39.37 -14.90 53.00
N ALA A 572 -38.40 -14.34 53.74
CA ALA A 572 -36.96 -14.55 53.62
C ALA A 572 -36.48 -16.01 53.55
N ASP A 573 -35.31 -16.22 52.93
CA ASP A 573 -34.16 -16.64 53.74
C ASP A 573 -32.82 -16.22 53.11
N ALA A 574 -31.77 -16.15 53.93
CA ALA A 574 -30.41 -15.84 53.53
C ALA A 574 -29.46 -17.00 53.85
N SER A 575 -28.57 -17.35 52.92
CA SER A 575 -27.38 -18.15 53.27
C SER A 575 -26.22 -17.94 52.32
N SER A 576 -25.18 -17.29 52.83
CA SER A 576 -23.80 -17.46 52.38
C SER A 576 -23.29 -18.88 52.62
N SER A 577 -22.36 -19.37 51.80
CA SER A 577 -21.41 -20.38 52.25
C SER A 577 -20.09 -20.30 51.48
N ALA A 578 -19.04 -19.80 52.14
CA ALA A 578 -17.66 -20.00 51.75
C ALA A 578 -17.05 -21.13 52.60
N ILE A 579 -16.31 -22.04 51.96
CA ILE A 579 -15.43 -23.06 52.56
C ILE A 579 -14.27 -23.20 51.55
N SER A 580 -12.99 -22.90 51.79
CA SER A 580 -12.09 -22.89 52.97
C SER A 580 -11.41 -24.24 53.26
N SER A 581 -10.07 -24.22 53.27
CA SER A 581 -9.13 -25.27 53.74
C SER A 581 -9.06 -26.57 52.88
N THR A 582 -7.94 -27.31 52.81
CA THR A 582 -6.75 -27.29 53.68
C THR A 582 -5.46 -27.62 52.90
N ALA A 583 -4.38 -26.99 53.35
CA ALA A 583 -2.99 -27.30 53.08
C ALA A 583 -2.55 -28.73 53.44
N THR A 584 -1.45 -29.19 52.83
CA THR A 584 -0.45 -30.03 53.51
C THR A 584 0.95 -29.83 52.92
N SER A 585 1.96 -29.90 53.78
CA SER A 585 3.37 -29.58 53.51
C SER A 585 4.20 -30.78 53.07
N GLY A 586 5.23 -30.55 52.26
CA GLY A 586 6.31 -31.52 51.99
C GLY A 586 7.65 -30.80 51.80
N SER A 587 8.57 -30.97 52.76
CA SER A 587 9.92 -30.39 52.74
C SER A 587 10.95 -31.47 52.41
N ALA A 588 11.91 -31.16 51.53
CA ALA A 588 13.25 -31.74 51.56
C ALA A 588 14.24 -30.80 50.86
N ALA A 589 15.33 -30.46 51.54
CA ALA A 589 16.46 -29.73 50.96
C ALA A 589 17.66 -30.68 50.81
N SER A 590 18.49 -30.46 49.78
CA SER A 590 19.85 -31.01 49.73
C SER A 590 20.79 -30.00 49.09
N SER A 591 21.79 -29.57 49.86
CA SER A 591 22.82 -28.62 49.48
C SER A 591 24.12 -29.29 49.05
N SER A 592 24.82 -28.74 48.05
CA SER A 592 26.27 -28.94 47.89
C SER A 592 26.95 -27.72 47.25
N THR A 593 27.78 -27.08 48.06
CA THR A 593 28.99 -26.29 47.73
C THR A 593 29.96 -27.08 46.81
N GLU A 594 31.00 -26.55 46.14
CA GLU A 594 31.76 -25.28 46.25
C GLU A 594 32.57 -25.03 44.93
N THR A 595 32.41 -23.86 44.29
CA THR A 595 33.46 -22.91 43.81
C THR A 595 34.59 -23.36 42.82
N PRO A 596 35.53 -22.49 42.34
CA PRO A 596 35.49 -22.01 40.95
C PRO A 596 36.74 -22.35 40.09
N THR A 597 36.75 -21.96 38.81
CA THR A 597 38.00 -21.84 38.04
C THR A 597 37.93 -20.70 37.01
N THR A 598 39.00 -19.93 36.92
CA THR A 598 39.15 -18.71 36.11
C THR A 598 39.91 -18.97 34.81
N THR A 599 39.45 -18.37 33.69
CA THR A 599 40.17 -17.76 32.53
C THR A 599 41.57 -18.28 32.09
N PRO A 600 41.91 -18.26 30.77
CA PRO A 600 41.71 -17.08 29.90
C PRO A 600 41.28 -17.31 28.43
N GLU A 601 40.87 -16.17 27.87
CA GLU A 601 40.70 -15.83 26.44
C GLU A 601 41.99 -16.00 25.60
N PRO A 602 41.85 -16.25 24.28
CA PRO A 602 42.80 -15.69 23.33
C PRO A 602 42.17 -15.16 22.01
N THR A 603 42.30 -13.84 21.81
CA THR A 603 42.71 -13.17 20.56
C THR A 603 42.06 -13.50 19.21
N THR A 604 41.40 -12.49 18.64
CA THR A 604 41.17 -12.28 17.21
C THR A 604 42.47 -12.25 16.37
N PRO A 605 42.42 -12.70 15.09
CA PRO A 605 43.34 -12.27 14.05
C PRO A 605 42.68 -11.33 13.03
N ASP A 606 43.41 -10.29 12.60
CA ASP A 606 43.06 -9.45 11.46
C ASP A 606 42.93 -10.25 10.16
N HIS A 607 42.01 -9.86 9.28
CA HIS A 607 42.12 -10.17 7.85
C HIS A 607 41.80 -8.95 6.98
N ASN A 608 42.89 -8.34 6.49
CA ASN A 608 42.87 -7.50 5.29
C ASN A 608 42.84 -8.38 4.02
N SER A 609 42.42 -7.77 2.91
CA SER A 609 42.54 -8.24 1.52
C SER A 609 41.83 -9.55 1.13
N CYS A 610 40.67 -9.41 0.48
CA CYS A 610 40.60 -9.44 -1.00
C CYS A 610 39.38 -8.65 -1.50
#